data_AF-A0A941SNC4-F1
#
_entry.id   AF-A0A941SNC4-F1
#
_cell.length_a   1.000
_cell.length_b   1.000
_cell.length_c   1.000
_cell.angle_alpha   90.00
_cell.angle_beta   90.00
_cell.angle_gamma   90.00
#
_symmetry.space_group_name_H-M   'P 1'
#
loop_
_entity.id
_entity.type
_entity.pdbx_description
1 polymer ?
#
loop_
_entity_poly.entity_id
_entity_poly.type
_entity_poly.pdbx_seq_one_letter_code
_entity_poly.pdbx_strand_id
1 'polypeptide(L)'
;MTRSGAHHVDLTVRNAHASRAFHESVLGFIGYRVAGPESRADVDAMRAHLLKIGATILDAPAEHPQYGEGYHAVFFADPDSLKLESVFKP
;
A
#
# COMPACT_ATOMS: atom_id res chain seq x y z
N MET A 1 13.74 7.08 -18.64
CA MET A 1 12.79 5.95 -18.57
C MET A 1 12.28 5.86 -17.15
N THR A 2 11.05 6.30 -16.89
CA THR A 2 10.42 6.22 -15.57
C THR A 2 9.99 4.76 -15.36
N ARG A 3 10.47 4.11 -14.31
CA ARG A 3 9.98 2.77 -13.95
C ARG A 3 8.54 2.91 -13.47
N SER A 4 7.56 2.36 -14.20
CA SER A 4 6.21 2.14 -13.68
C SER A 4 6.17 0.81 -12.93
N GLY A 5 5.41 0.75 -11.84
CA GLY A 5 5.18 -0.45 -11.04
C GLY A 5 3.77 -0.44 -10.49
N ALA A 6 3.15 -1.60 -10.35
CA ALA A 6 1.87 -1.71 -9.66
C ALA A 6 2.09 -1.52 -8.14
N HIS A 7 1.38 -0.56 -7.54
CA HIS A 7 1.52 -0.24 -6.12
C HIS A 7 0.70 -1.18 -5.23
N HIS A 8 -0.51 -1.54 -5.64
CA HIS A 8 -1.31 -2.59 -5.00
C HIS A 8 -2.25 -3.23 -6.02
N VAL A 9 -2.69 -4.46 -5.74
CA VAL A 9 -3.70 -5.21 -6.50
C VAL A 9 -4.49 -6.03 -5.49
N ASP A 10 -5.81 -5.94 -5.53
CA ASP A 10 -6.70 -6.76 -4.70
C ASP A 10 -7.07 -8.05 -5.44
N LEU A 11 -6.76 -9.20 -4.82
CA LEU A 11 -7.01 -10.52 -5.39
C LEU A 11 -7.90 -11.34 -4.47
N THR A 12 -9.14 -11.59 -4.89
CA THR A 12 -10.03 -12.55 -4.21
C THR A 12 -9.56 -13.96 -4.51
N VAL A 13 -9.09 -14.66 -3.47
CA VAL A 13 -8.52 -16.00 -3.59
C VAL A 13 -9.24 -16.98 -2.67
N ARG A 14 -9.27 -18.26 -3.07
CA ARG A 14 -9.87 -19.34 -2.27
C ARG A 14 -9.09 -19.65 -0.99
N ASN A 15 -7.78 -19.42 -0.99
CA ASN A 15 -6.89 -19.64 0.15
C ASN A 15 -5.80 -18.57 0.17
N ALA A 16 -5.87 -17.66 1.13
CA ALA A 16 -4.97 -16.51 1.23
C ALA A 16 -3.51 -16.92 1.49
N HIS A 17 -3.27 -17.91 2.35
CA HIS A 17 -1.92 -18.33 2.70
C HIS A 17 -1.19 -18.97 1.51
N ALA A 18 -1.85 -19.93 0.85
CA ALA A 18 -1.30 -20.57 -0.34
C ALA A 18 -1.09 -19.56 -1.48
N SER A 19 -2.01 -18.62 -1.65
CA SER A 19 -1.90 -17.58 -2.67
C SER A 19 -0.76 -16.62 -2.36
N ARG A 20 -0.59 -16.20 -1.11
CA ARG A 20 0.52 -15.32 -0.71
C ARG A 20 1.88 -15.93 -1.08
N ALA A 21 2.11 -17.18 -0.69
CA ALA A 21 3.36 -17.88 -0.99
C ALA A 21 3.63 -17.97 -2.51
N PHE A 22 2.59 -18.24 -3.30
CA PHE A 22 2.70 -18.28 -4.76
C PHE A 22 3.06 -16.90 -5.34
N HIS A 23 2.35 -15.84 -4.96
CA HIS A 23 2.58 -14.49 -5.49
C HIS A 23 3.94 -13.94 -5.05
N GLU A 24 4.35 -14.14 -3.79
CA GLU A 24 5.68 -13.76 -3.31
C GLU A 24 6.80 -14.41 -4.14
N SER A 25 6.66 -15.69 -4.46
CA SER A 25 7.62 -16.42 -5.28
C SER A 25 7.68 -15.87 -6.72
N VAL A 26 6.51 -15.78 -7.39
CA VAL A 26 6.44 -15.35 -8.80
C VAL A 26 6.87 -13.89 -8.95
N LEU A 27 6.35 -12.99 -8.12
CA LEU A 27 6.69 -11.57 -8.16
C LEU A 27 8.14 -11.32 -7.74
N GLY A 28 8.65 -12.09 -6.77
CA GLY A 28 10.06 -12.09 -6.39
C GLY A 28 10.98 -12.43 -7.56
N PHE A 29 10.63 -13.46 -8.34
CA PHE A 29 11.39 -13.86 -9.53
C PHE A 29 11.50 -12.76 -10.59
N ILE A 30 10.47 -11.93 -10.74
CA ILE A 30 10.46 -10.78 -11.67
C ILE A 30 10.86 -9.45 -11.02
N GLY A 31 11.44 -9.48 -9.81
CA GLY A 31 12.09 -8.32 -9.17
C GLY A 31 11.19 -7.44 -8.30
N TYR A 32 9.99 -7.90 -7.95
CA TYR A 32 9.11 -7.23 -6.99
C TYR A 32 9.32 -7.81 -5.59
N ARG A 33 8.96 -7.04 -4.56
CA ARG A 33 9.01 -7.47 -3.15
C ARG A 33 7.69 -7.11 -2.47
N VAL A 34 7.28 -7.95 -1.52
CA VAL A 34 6.24 -7.56 -0.57
C VAL A 34 6.84 -6.53 0.38
N ALA A 35 6.15 -5.40 0.53
CA ALA A 35 6.50 -4.34 1.43
C ALA A 35 5.22 -3.66 1.92
N GLY A 36 5.22 -3.20 3.16
CA GLY A 36 4.11 -2.47 3.76
C GLY A 36 4.53 -1.81 5.08
N PRO A 37 3.72 -0.88 5.60
CA PRO A 37 3.94 -0.28 6.92
C PRO A 37 3.93 -1.34 8.03
N GLU A 38 4.90 -1.32 8.94
CA GLU A 38 4.94 -2.19 10.13
C GLU A 38 4.45 -1.45 11.38
N SER A 39 4.20 -0.15 11.26
CA SER A 39 3.74 0.71 12.34
C SER A 39 2.94 1.91 11.82
N ARG A 40 2.24 2.58 12.74
CA ARG A 40 1.60 3.89 12.45
C ARG A 40 2.61 4.93 11.97
N ALA A 41 3.81 4.93 12.56
CA ALA A 41 4.89 5.83 12.18
C ALA A 41 5.35 5.62 10.72
N ASP A 42 5.26 4.40 10.18
CA ASP A 42 5.57 4.14 8.77
C ASP A 42 4.52 4.75 7.82
N VAL A 43 3.26 4.81 8.23
CA VAL A 43 2.20 5.50 7.48
C VAL A 43 2.44 7.02 7.46
N ASP A 44 2.86 7.59 8.59
CA ASP A 44 3.28 8.99 8.67
C ASP A 44 4.54 9.28 7.84
N ALA A 45 5.50 8.35 7.84
CA ALA A 45 6.70 8.44 7.00
C ALA A 45 6.34 8.39 5.50
N MET A 46 5.35 7.56 5.13
CA MET A 46 4.80 7.54 3.78
C MET A 46 4.19 8.90 3.40
N ARG A 47 3.37 9.50 4.27
CA ARG A 47 2.85 10.87 4.04
C ARG A 47 3.97 11.87 3.80
N ALA A 48 5.02 11.85 4.62
CA ALA A 48 6.16 12.75 4.45
C ALA A 48 6.89 12.52 3.11
N HIS A 49 6.98 11.28 2.63
CA HIS A 49 7.52 10.96 1.32
C HIS A 49 6.62 11.48 0.19
N LEU A 50 5.31 11.25 0.28
CA LEU A 50 4.31 11.72 -0.70
C LEU A 50 4.37 13.23 -0.89
N LEU A 51 4.49 13.99 0.21
CA LEU A 51 4.67 15.45 0.15
C LEU A 51 5.94 15.85 -0.58
N LYS A 52 7.06 15.14 -0.36
CA LYS A 52 8.35 15.44 -1.02
C LYS A 52 8.31 15.20 -2.52
N ILE A 53 7.55 14.21 -2.99
CA ILE A 53 7.43 13.89 -4.42
C ILE A 53 6.29 14.66 -5.11
N GLY A 54 5.53 15.48 -4.36
CA GLY A 54 4.40 16.25 -4.90
C GLY A 54 3.19 15.39 -5.27
N ALA A 55 3.03 14.22 -4.63
CA ALA A 55 1.87 13.37 -4.86
C ALA A 55 0.58 13.99 -4.29
N THR A 56 -0.53 13.73 -4.95
CA THR A 56 -1.85 14.17 -4.50
C THR A 56 -2.31 13.30 -3.33
N ILE A 57 -2.31 13.85 -2.12
CA ILE A 57 -2.91 13.20 -0.95
C ILE A 57 -4.42 13.41 -1.01
N LEU A 58 -5.16 12.31 -1.01
CA LEU A 58 -6.63 12.31 -1.03
C LEU A 58 -7.17 12.40 0.40
N ASP A 59 -6.61 11.58 1.30
CA ASP A 59 -6.93 11.59 2.73
C ASP A 59 -5.62 11.48 3.52
N ALA A 60 -5.38 12.39 4.46
CA ALA A 60 -4.21 12.37 5.34
C ALA A 60 -4.24 11.15 6.27
N PRO A 61 -3.09 10.71 6.84
CA PRO A 61 -3.04 9.62 7.80
C PRO A 61 -4.07 9.79 8.93
N ALA A 62 -4.97 8.82 9.06
CA ALA A 62 -6.03 8.83 10.06
C ALA A 62 -6.48 7.42 10.43
N GLU A 63 -7.22 7.32 11.55
CA GLU A 63 -7.97 6.11 11.88
C GLU A 63 -9.21 6.00 10.99
N HIS A 64 -9.43 4.79 10.47
CA HIS A 64 -10.64 4.44 9.72
C HIS A 64 -11.38 3.30 10.42
N PRO A 65 -12.05 3.56 11.57
CA PRO A 65 -12.71 2.53 12.36
C PRO A 65 -13.80 1.77 11.59
N GLN A 66 -14.36 2.36 10.54
CA GLN A 66 -15.30 1.71 9.63
C GLN A 66 -14.72 0.50 8.88
N TYR A 67 -13.40 0.38 8.79
CA TYR A 67 -12.71 -0.73 8.13
C TYR A 67 -12.06 -1.72 9.12
N GLY A 68 -12.24 -1.50 10.43
CA GLY A 68 -11.71 -2.33 11.50
C GLY A 68 -10.93 -1.53 12.56
N GLU A 69 -10.85 -2.09 13.76
CA GLU A 69 -10.08 -1.49 14.86
C GLU A 69 -8.59 -1.42 14.51
N GLY A 70 -7.96 -0.28 14.78
CA GLY A 70 -6.53 -0.05 14.52
C GLY A 70 -6.16 0.19 13.05
N TYR A 71 -7.14 0.31 12.14
CA TYR A 71 -6.93 0.63 10.73
C TYR A 71 -6.42 2.07 10.58
N HIS A 72 -5.11 2.23 10.45
CA HIS A 72 -4.46 3.52 10.26
C HIS A 72 -3.93 3.64 8.84
N ALA A 73 -4.44 4.57 8.04
CA ALA A 73 -4.09 4.64 6.62
C ALA A 73 -3.96 6.06 6.08
N VAL A 74 -3.18 6.18 5.00
CA VAL A 74 -3.12 7.35 4.12
C VAL A 74 -3.55 6.95 2.72
N PHE A 75 -4.36 7.81 2.08
CA PHE A 75 -4.82 7.61 0.71
C PHE A 75 -4.29 8.70 -0.21
N PHE A 76 -3.83 8.31 -1.39
CA PHE A 76 -3.20 9.22 -2.35
C PHE A 76 -3.48 8.75 -3.77
N ALA A 77 -3.38 9.66 -4.74
CA ALA A 77 -3.51 9.34 -6.15
C ALA A 77 -2.13 9.20 -6.79
N ASP A 78 -1.99 8.23 -7.69
CA ASP A 78 -0.88 8.20 -8.65
C ASP A 78 -1.11 9.22 -9.80
N PRO A 79 -0.14 9.40 -10.71
CA PRO A 79 -0.29 10.32 -11.84
C PRO A 79 -1.46 10.01 -12.78
N ASP A 80 -1.93 8.76 -12.79
CA ASP A 80 -3.03 8.28 -13.62
C ASP A 80 -4.38 8.29 -12.84
N SER A 81 -4.41 8.94 -11.67
CA SER A 81 -5.56 9.08 -10.78
C SER A 81 -6.05 7.77 -10.14
N LEU A 82 -5.22 6.71 -10.09
CA LEU A 82 -5.52 5.52 -9.31
C LEU A 82 -5.38 5.86 -7.82
N LYS A 83 -6.44 5.61 -7.05
CA LYS A 83 -6.42 5.71 -5.59
C LYS A 83 -5.58 4.57 -5.03
N LEU A 84 -4.46 4.93 -4.39
CA LEU A 84 -3.57 4.04 -3.68
C LEU A 84 -3.75 4.22 -2.17
N GLU A 85 -3.45 3.15 -1.43
CA GLU A 85 -3.52 3.11 0.03
C GLU A 85 -2.20 2.61 0.61
N SER A 86 -1.77 3.23 1.71
CA SER A 86 -0.76 2.69 2.60
C SER A 86 -1.37 2.58 4.00
N VAL A 87 -1.49 1.35 4.51
CA VAL A 87 -2.22 1.04 5.74
C VAL A 87 -1.36 0.22 6.71
N PHE A 88 -1.47 0.54 7.99
CA PHE A 88 -1.04 -0.30 9.10
C PHE A 88 -2.28 -0.85 9.82
N LYS A 89 -2.28 -2.16 10.08
CA LYS A 89 -3.25 -2.87 10.92
C LYS A 89 -2.47 -3.74 11.90
N PRO A 90 -2.77 -3.66 13.21
CA PRO A 90 -2.18 -4.53 14.23
C PRO A 90 -2.44 -6.02 13.99
#